data_AF-A0A0P6XSU0-F1
#
_entry.id   AF-A0A0P6XSU0-F1
#
_cell.length_a   1.000
_cell.length_b   1.000
_cell.length_c   1.000
_cell.angle_alpha   90.00
_cell.angle_beta   90.00
_cell.angle_gamma   90.00
#
_symmetry.space_group_name_H-M   'P 1'
#
loop_
_entity.id
_entity.type
_entity.pdbx_description
1 polymer ?
#
loop_
_entity_poly.entity_id
_entity_poly.type
_entity_poly.pdbx_seq_one_letter_code
_entity_poly.pdbx_strand_id
1 'polypeptide(L)'
;MDKVHIRIRNDSDIDIENFWLGAGGVGQETTPYGAISSGHITEYQAHAPVLANYRKMNFVTVDGKQYLDVIYPEKYVGTPELAPGYYTFSYALVNDKPVLTLTKDK
;
A
#
# COMPACT_ATOMS: atom_id res chain seq x y z
N MET A 1 3.47 18.64 12.83
CA MET A 1 3.74 18.32 11.42
C MET A 1 2.58 17.49 10.93
N ASP A 2 1.99 17.86 9.81
CA ASP A 2 0.84 17.15 9.29
C ASP A 2 1.28 15.81 8.69
N LYS A 3 0.63 14.72 9.08
CA LYS A 3 1.01 13.34 8.74
C LYS A 3 -0.08 12.66 7.92
N VAL A 4 0.34 11.68 7.12
CA VAL A 4 -0.57 10.76 6.44
C VAL A 4 -0.56 9.47 7.24
N HIS A 5 -1.70 9.04 7.75
CA HIS A 5 -1.87 7.81 8.49
C HIS A 5 -2.42 6.75 7.55
N ILE A 6 -1.65 5.69 7.31
CA ILE A 6 -2.00 4.65 6.34
C ILE A 6 -2.19 3.33 7.08
N ARG A 7 -3.24 2.59 6.72
CA ARG A 7 -3.41 1.18 7.06
C ARG A 7 -3.71 0.37 5.81
N ILE A 8 -3.39 -0.91 5.86
CA ILE A 8 -3.53 -1.84 4.74
C ILE A 8 -4.68 -2.79 5.04
N ARG A 9 -5.59 -2.98 4.08
CA ARG A 9 -6.66 -3.98 4.14
C ARG A 9 -6.40 -5.03 3.07
N ASN A 10 -6.39 -6.30 3.46
CA ASN A 10 -6.32 -7.42 2.53
C ASN A 10 -7.75 -7.85 2.16
N ASP A 11 -8.24 -7.38 1.02
CA ASP A 11 -9.53 -7.75 0.44
C ASP A 11 -9.41 -8.93 -0.55
N SER A 12 -8.24 -9.58 -0.63
CA SER A 12 -8.07 -10.82 -1.38
C SER A 12 -8.47 -12.04 -0.55
N ASP A 13 -8.77 -13.15 -1.22
CA ASP A 13 -9.09 -14.44 -0.59
C ASP A 13 -7.84 -15.23 -0.15
N ILE A 14 -6.65 -14.61 -0.20
CA ILE A 14 -5.37 -15.24 0.16
C ILE A 14 -4.65 -14.42 1.23
N ASP A 15 -3.98 -15.12 2.14
CA ASP A 15 -3.16 -14.49 3.15
C ASP A 15 -1.91 -13.85 2.54
N ILE A 16 -1.57 -12.66 3.03
CA ILE A 16 -0.32 -11.99 2.73
C ILE A 16 0.68 -12.36 3.83
N GLU A 17 1.80 -12.97 3.45
CA GLU A 17 2.87 -13.34 4.36
C GLU A 17 3.72 -12.12 4.73
N ASN A 18 4.01 -11.25 3.75
CA ASN A 18 4.75 -10.03 3.98
C ASN A 18 4.26 -8.90 3.07
N PHE A 19 3.99 -7.73 3.67
CA PHE A 19 3.63 -6.52 2.96
C PHE A 19 4.63 -5.38 3.24
N TRP A 20 5.08 -4.72 2.18
CA TRP A 20 5.89 -3.51 2.24
C TRP A 20 5.29 -2.39 1.38
N LEU A 21 5.07 -1.24 2.01
CA LEU A 21 4.68 -0.01 1.35
C LEU A 21 5.94 0.75 0.90
N GLY A 22 5.97 1.31 -0.31
CA GLY A 22 7.14 2.04 -0.79
C GLY A 22 8.25 1.21 -1.44
N ALA A 23 8.12 -0.12 -1.46
CA ALA A 23 9.12 -1.01 -2.02
C ALA A 23 9.01 -1.07 -3.55
N GLY A 24 10.14 -0.84 -4.25
CA GLY A 24 10.22 -0.89 -5.72
C GLY A 24 11.04 0.23 -6.38
N GLY A 25 11.97 0.88 -5.67
CA GLY A 25 12.90 1.85 -6.24
C GLY A 25 14.23 1.89 -5.50
N VAL A 26 15.34 2.12 -6.21
CA VAL A 26 16.68 2.26 -5.61
C VAL A 26 16.68 3.46 -4.65
N GLY A 27 17.12 3.25 -3.41
CA GLY A 27 17.27 4.32 -2.40
C GLY A 27 15.99 4.80 -1.72
N GLN A 28 14.87 4.08 -1.83
CA GLN A 28 13.58 4.47 -1.24
C GLN A 28 13.34 3.79 0.12
N GLU A 29 12.88 4.56 1.11
CA GLU A 29 12.40 4.03 2.39
C GLU A 29 11.16 3.17 2.16
N THR A 30 11.18 1.95 2.70
CA THR A 30 10.05 1.03 2.69
C THR A 30 9.48 0.91 4.10
N THR A 31 8.17 0.78 4.21
CA THR A 31 7.51 0.56 5.50
C THR A 31 6.93 -0.84 5.55
N PRO A 32 7.41 -1.71 6.47
CA PRO A 32 6.84 -3.03 6.65
C PRO A 32 5.49 -2.95 7.39
N TYR A 33 4.50 -3.65 6.87
CA TYR A 33 3.25 -3.96 7.56
C TYR A 33 3.19 -5.43 8.01
N GLY A 34 4.08 -6.28 7.50
CA GLY A 34 4.17 -7.69 7.89
C GLY A 34 3.05 -8.55 7.28
N ALA A 35 2.68 -9.60 7.98
CA ALA A 35 1.63 -10.51 7.57
C ALA A 35 0.23 -9.91 7.75
N ILE A 36 -0.67 -10.16 6.80
CA ILE A 36 -2.05 -9.67 6.80
C ILE A 36 -2.96 -10.79 6.30
N SER A 37 -3.74 -11.38 7.22
CA SER A 37 -4.73 -12.41 6.86
C SER A 37 -5.78 -11.88 5.89
N SER A 38 -6.34 -12.77 5.08
CA SER A 38 -7.48 -12.46 4.22
C SER A 38 -8.63 -11.83 5.03
N GLY A 39 -9.22 -10.77 4.48
CA GLY A 39 -10.30 -9.99 5.10
C GLY A 39 -9.87 -9.09 6.26
N HIS A 40 -8.58 -9.07 6.64
CA HIS A 40 -8.10 -8.28 7.78
C HIS A 40 -7.55 -6.92 7.36
N ILE A 41 -7.51 -6.01 8.34
CA ILE A 41 -6.98 -4.66 8.22
C ILE A 41 -5.95 -4.41 9.31
N THR A 42 -4.85 -3.75 8.96
CA THR A 42 -3.80 -3.39 9.92
C THR A 42 -4.17 -2.17 10.74
N GLU A 43 -3.38 -1.91 11.78
CA GLU A 43 -3.35 -0.61 12.43
C GLU A 43 -2.79 0.47 11.51
N TYR A 44 -3.09 1.74 11.84
CA TYR A 44 -2.50 2.88 11.15
C TYR A 44 -1.02 3.06 11.50
N GLN A 45 -0.22 3.36 10.49
CA GLN A 45 1.15 3.84 10.64
C GLN A 45 1.25 5.27 10.10
N ALA A 46 2.05 6.12 10.75
CA ALA A 46 2.20 7.51 10.39
C ALA A 46 3.36 7.70 9.40
N HIS A 47 3.07 8.36 8.28
CA HIS A 47 4.00 8.63 7.19
C HIS A 47 4.15 10.13 7.00
N ALA A 48 5.30 10.54 6.48
CA ALA A 48 5.46 11.91 5.99
C ALA A 48 4.48 12.14 4.81
N PRO A 49 4.01 13.36 4.52
CA PRO A 49 3.13 13.62 3.38
C PRO A 49 3.87 13.78 2.04
N VAL A 50 5.11 13.31 1.93
CA VAL A 50 6.09 13.93 1.00
C VAL A 50 6.35 13.10 -0.27
N LEU A 51 5.93 11.83 -0.39
CA LEU A 51 6.41 11.00 -1.50
C LEU A 51 5.36 10.07 -2.12
N ALA A 52 5.32 10.04 -3.46
CA ALA A 52 4.59 9.07 -4.28
C ALA A 52 4.87 7.59 -3.94
N ASN A 53 5.86 7.33 -3.08
CA ASN A 53 6.30 6.01 -2.65
C ASN A 53 5.19 5.23 -1.93
N TYR A 54 4.25 5.87 -1.21
CA TYR A 54 3.18 5.12 -0.52
C TYR A 54 2.34 4.26 -1.47
N ARG A 55 2.38 4.48 -2.79
CA ARG A 55 1.59 3.72 -3.77
C ARG A 55 2.34 2.54 -4.36
N LYS A 56 3.66 2.46 -4.14
CA LYS A 56 4.41 1.26 -4.49
C LYS A 56 4.05 0.17 -3.50
N MET A 57 3.62 -0.94 -4.06
CA MET A 57 3.19 -2.11 -3.34
C MET A 57 4.18 -3.21 -3.62
N ASN A 58 4.60 -3.89 -2.56
CA ASN A 58 5.30 -5.16 -2.63
C ASN A 58 4.66 -6.07 -1.59
N PHE A 59 4.04 -7.16 -2.03
CA PHE A 59 3.60 -8.18 -1.10
C PHE A 59 3.83 -9.59 -1.62
N VAL A 60 4.09 -10.49 -0.68
CA VAL A 60 4.24 -11.93 -0.91
C VAL A 60 3.06 -12.62 -0.27
N THR A 61 2.37 -13.46 -1.03
CA THR A 61 1.26 -14.28 -0.56
C THR A 61 1.76 -15.64 -0.06
N VAL A 62 0.95 -16.32 0.76
CA VAL A 62 1.32 -17.61 1.36
C VAL A 62 1.54 -18.75 0.35
N ASP A 63 1.09 -18.60 -0.90
CA ASP A 63 1.38 -19.52 -2.01
C ASP A 63 2.73 -19.21 -2.72
N GLY A 64 3.50 -18.26 -2.19
CA GLY A 64 4.83 -17.89 -2.69
C GLY A 64 4.82 -16.94 -3.88
N LYS A 65 3.65 -16.42 -4.30
CA LYS A 65 3.59 -15.40 -5.36
C LYS A 65 3.99 -14.04 -4.80
N GLN A 66 4.80 -13.32 -5.56
CA GLN A 66 5.18 -11.96 -5.25
C GLN A 66 4.51 -10.98 -6.20
N TYR A 67 3.86 -9.97 -5.63
CA TYR A 67 3.19 -8.90 -6.34
C TYR A 67 3.97 -7.61 -6.11
N LEU A 68 4.44 -7.03 -7.20
CA LEU A 68 5.19 -5.79 -7.23
C LEU A 68 4.40 -4.78 -8.05
N ASP A 69 4.50 -3.53 -7.61
CA ASP A 69 4.17 -2.33 -8.36
C ASP A 69 2.66 -2.09 -8.62
N VAL A 70 2.27 -0.82 -8.51
CA VAL A 70 1.04 -0.29 -9.08
C VAL A 70 1.45 1.01 -9.77
N ILE A 71 1.81 0.91 -11.05
CA ILE A 71 2.07 2.06 -11.91
C ILE A 71 0.73 2.60 -12.39
N TYR A 72 0.33 3.78 -11.95
CA TYR A 72 -0.64 4.59 -12.69
C TYR A 72 0.10 5.40 -13.78
N PRO A 73 -0.49 5.57 -14.98
CA PRO A 73 0.11 6.37 -16.03
C PRO A 73 0.10 7.87 -15.65
N GLU A 74 1.31 8.40 -15.41
CA GLU A 74 1.82 9.75 -15.70
C GLU A 74 1.03 11.03 -15.34
N LYS A 75 -0.07 11.00 -14.58
CA LYS A 75 -0.84 12.24 -14.31
C LYS A 75 -0.33 13.10 -13.13
N TYR A 76 0.63 12.65 -12.33
CA TYR A 76 0.93 13.28 -11.02
C TYR A 76 2.41 13.56 -10.74
N VAL A 77 3.21 13.90 -11.76
CA VAL A 77 4.60 14.34 -11.55
C VAL A 77 4.62 15.67 -10.78
N GLY A 78 5.23 15.70 -9.58
CA GLY A 78 5.62 16.95 -8.89
C GLY A 78 4.69 17.50 -7.80
N THR A 79 3.68 16.76 -7.32
CA THR A 79 2.83 17.19 -6.19
C THR A 79 2.65 16.10 -5.12
N PRO A 80 2.55 16.44 -3.81
CA PRO A 80 2.17 15.48 -2.78
C PRO A 80 0.71 15.09 -2.99
N GLU A 81 0.47 13.82 -3.29
CA GLU A 81 -0.84 13.37 -3.78
C GLU A 81 -1.86 13.07 -2.66
N LEU A 82 -1.39 12.91 -1.41
CA LEU A 82 -2.25 12.74 -0.24
C LEU A 82 -2.09 13.92 0.70
N ALA A 83 -3.20 14.60 0.98
CA ALA A 83 -3.27 15.53 2.08
C ALA A 83 -3.07 14.79 3.42
N PRO A 84 -2.70 15.50 4.49
CA PRO A 84 -2.73 14.95 5.82
C PRO A 84 -4.10 14.36 6.19
N GLY A 85 -4.10 13.24 6.88
CA GLY A 85 -5.33 12.51 7.24
C GLY A 85 -5.13 11.01 7.36
N TYR A 86 -6.24 10.30 7.52
CA TYR A 86 -6.28 8.84 7.67
C TYR A 86 -6.74 8.20 6.36
N TYR A 87 -6.07 7.12 5.96
CA TYR A 87 -6.27 6.45 4.70
C TYR A 87 -6.23 4.93 4.84
N THR A 88 -7.14 4.27 4.15
CA THR A 88 -7.17 2.81 3.98
C THR A 88 -6.77 2.46 2.56
N PHE A 89 -5.74 1.62 2.43
CA PHE A 89 -5.29 1.04 1.17
C PHE A 89 -5.81 -0.40 1.12
N SER A 90 -6.87 -0.61 0.34
CA SER A 90 -7.50 -1.93 0.14
C SER A 90 -6.89 -2.64 -1.06
N TYR A 91 -6.32 -3.82 -0.83
CA TYR A 91 -5.72 -4.64 -1.88
C TYR A 91 -6.55 -5.89 -2.12
N ALA A 92 -6.97 -6.08 -3.37
CA ALA A 92 -7.62 -7.30 -3.84
C ALA A 92 -6.81 -7.94 -4.97
N LEU A 93 -7.04 -9.22 -5.24
CA LEU A 93 -6.53 -9.92 -6.41
C LEU A 93 -7.68 -10.20 -7.37
N VAL A 94 -7.63 -9.62 -8.57
CA VAL A 94 -8.62 -9.87 -9.63
C VAL A 94 -7.91 -10.51 -10.81
N ASN A 95 -8.19 -11.79 -11.08
CA ASN A 95 -7.49 -12.58 -12.11
C ASN A 95 -5.96 -12.54 -11.95
N ASP A 96 -5.46 -12.80 -10.72
CA ASP A 96 -4.04 -12.72 -10.37
C ASP A 96 -3.39 -11.35 -10.58
N LYS A 97 -4.18 -10.28 -10.68
CA LYS A 97 -3.68 -8.91 -10.75
C LYS A 97 -4.02 -8.15 -9.47
N PRO A 98 -3.03 -7.50 -8.83
CA PRO A 98 -3.29 -6.68 -7.65
C PRO A 98 -4.06 -5.42 -8.04
N VAL A 99 -5.15 -5.15 -7.33
CA VAL A 99 -5.97 -3.95 -7.49
C VAL A 99 -5.96 -3.19 -6.18
N LEU A 100 -5.54 -1.93 -6.23
CA LEU A 100 -5.56 -1.01 -5.09
C LEU A 100 -6.81 -0.13 -5.16
N THR A 101 -7.56 -0.08 -4.06
CA THR A 101 -8.57 0.95 -3.79
C THR A 101 -8.10 1.82 -2.64
N LEU A 102 -8.05 3.14 -2.85
CA LEU A 102 -7.69 4.11 -1.83
C LEU A 102 -8.95 4.79 -1.28
N THR A 103 -9.12 4.78 0.04
CA THR A 103 -10.18 5.52 0.74
C THR A 103 -9.58 6.49 1.74
N LYS A 104 -10.05 7.73 1.77
CA LYS A 104 -9.78 8.66 2.86
C LYS A 104 -10.77 8.39 3.99
N ASP A 105 -10.27 8.00 5.14
CA ASP A 105 -11.04 7.90 6.37
C ASP A 105 -11.28 9.33 6.93
N LYS A 106 -12.42 9.54 7.61
CA LYS A 106 -12.94 10.87 7.99
C LYS A 106 -11.91 11.81 8.61
#